data_AF-A0A382WTC4-F1
#
_entry.id   AF-A0A382WTC4-F1
#
_cell.length_a   1.000
_cell.length_b   1.000
_cell.length_c   1.000
_cell.angle_alpha   90.00
_cell.angle_beta   90.00
_cell.angle_gamma   90.00
#
_symmetry.space_group_name_H-M   'P 1'
#
loop_
_entity.id
_entity.type
_entity.pdbx_description
1 polymer ?
#
loop_
_entity_poly.entity_id
_entity_poly.type
_entity_poly.pdbx_seq_one_letter_code
_entity_poly.pdbx_strand_id
1 'polypeptide(L)'
;MIKGMEIESLEQYFLDWEAEELAEFLHRQPESKKEYRSAAGRQLKRIYTALDTAEASIEEIGLPGRYPFTRGPYPTMYRGRNWTMRQIAGFGTGSDTNKRYKFLLESGQTGLSTDFDMPTLMGYDSDHPMAHGEVGREGVAIDTLDDMEA
;
A
#
# COMPACT_ATOMS: atom_id res chain seq x y z
N MET A 1 -3.56 6.00 34.71
CA MET A 1 -2.49 5.02 34.97
C MET A 1 -3.10 3.63 34.88
N ILE A 2 -2.99 2.96 33.74
CA ILE A 2 -3.31 1.53 33.66
C ILE A 2 -2.05 0.83 34.22
N LYS A 3 -2.16 0.21 35.39
CA LYS A 3 -1.13 -0.71 35.87
C LYS A 3 -1.14 -1.90 34.91
N GLY A 4 -0.13 -2.01 34.05
CA GLY A 4 0.03 -3.14 33.14
C GLY A 4 0.53 -4.38 33.88
N MET A 5 0.15 -5.56 33.42
CA MET A 5 0.79 -6.83 33.76
C MET A 5 2.27 -6.79 33.34
N GLU A 6 3.14 -7.35 34.17
CA GLU A 6 4.56 -7.54 33.83
C GLU A 6 4.71 -8.63 32.76
N ILE A 7 5.81 -8.59 31.99
CA ILE A 7 6.06 -9.53 30.87
C ILE A 7 5.99 -10.98 31.34
N GLU A 8 6.65 -11.31 32.45
CA GLU A 8 6.62 -12.67 33.03
C GLU A 8 5.20 -13.13 33.39
N SER A 9 4.36 -12.21 33.90
CA SER A 9 2.95 -12.52 34.18
C SER A 9 2.11 -12.70 32.93
N LEU A 10 2.49 -12.03 31.82
CA LEU A 10 1.82 -12.19 30.52
C LEU A 10 2.21 -13.49 29.84
N GLU A 11 3.46 -13.95 29.98
CA GLU A 11 3.89 -15.27 29.51
C GLU A 11 3.07 -16.38 30.16
N GLN A 12 2.96 -16.37 31.49
CA GLN A 12 2.16 -17.38 32.20
C GLN A 12 0.69 -17.31 31.79
N TYR A 13 0.13 -16.10 31.72
CA TYR A 13 -1.27 -15.91 31.28
C TYR A 13 -1.52 -16.44 29.86
N PHE A 14 -0.56 -16.28 28.95
CA PHE A 14 -0.65 -16.82 27.59
C PHE A 14 -0.57 -18.35 27.58
N LEU A 15 0.34 -18.93 28.38
CA LEU A 15 0.47 -20.39 28.50
C LEU A 15 -0.78 -21.05 29.09
N ASP A 16 -1.36 -20.43 30.12
CA ASP A 16 -2.61 -20.91 30.74
C ASP A 16 -3.75 -20.93 29.70
N TRP A 17 -3.88 -19.86 28.91
CA TRP A 17 -4.86 -19.80 27.82
C TRP A 17 -4.64 -20.86 26.73
N GLU A 18 -3.38 -21.14 26.38
CA GLU A 18 -3.07 -22.21 25.41
C GLU A 18 -3.44 -23.60 25.94
N ALA A 19 -3.25 -23.83 27.25
CA ALA A 19 -3.50 -25.10 27.91
C ALA A 19 -4.99 -25.34 28.24
N GLU A 20 -5.76 -24.28 28.45
CA GLU A 20 -7.16 -24.34 28.83
C GLU A 20 -8.07 -24.06 27.64
N GLU A 21 -8.47 -22.81 27.41
CA GLU A 21 -9.54 -22.47 26.48
C GLU A 21 -9.20 -22.87 25.04
N LEU A 22 -7.95 -22.66 24.62
CA LEU A 22 -7.53 -23.02 23.27
C LEU A 22 -7.53 -24.54 23.06
N ALA A 23 -6.99 -25.29 24.02
CA ALA A 23 -6.92 -26.75 23.93
C ALA A 23 -8.33 -27.37 23.90
N GLU A 24 -9.23 -26.88 24.76
CA GLU A 24 -10.63 -27.33 24.79
C GLU A 24 -11.31 -27.09 23.43
N PHE A 25 -11.14 -25.89 22.86
CA PHE A 25 -11.73 -25.56 21.58
C PHE A 25 -11.13 -26.36 20.43
N LEU A 26 -9.82 -26.54 20.37
CA LEU A 26 -9.15 -27.33 19.32
C LEU A 26 -9.55 -28.81 19.38
N HIS A 27 -9.79 -29.34 20.58
CA HIS A 27 -10.32 -30.70 20.75
C HIS A 27 -11.73 -30.84 20.16
N ARG A 28 -12.59 -29.86 20.41
CA ARG A 28 -13.97 -29.84 19.88
C ARG A 28 -14.01 -29.56 18.38
N GLN A 29 -13.17 -28.64 17.92
CA GLN A 29 -13.16 -28.13 16.55
C GLN A 29 -11.75 -27.71 16.14
N PRO A 30 -11.06 -28.50 15.30
CA PRO A 30 -9.75 -28.12 14.82
C PRO A 30 -9.83 -26.92 13.88
N GLU A 31 -8.71 -26.20 13.78
CA GLU A 31 -8.57 -25.14 12.80
C GLU A 31 -8.60 -25.67 11.37
N SER A 32 -9.07 -24.82 10.44
CA SER A 32 -9.17 -25.15 9.02
C SER A 32 -7.83 -25.50 8.35
N LYS A 33 -6.72 -25.01 8.92
CA LYS A 33 -5.35 -25.22 8.46
C LYS A 33 -4.44 -25.45 9.65
N LYS A 34 -3.42 -26.27 9.45
CA LYS A 34 -2.35 -26.49 10.45
C LYS A 34 -1.42 -25.28 10.58
N GLU A 35 -1.25 -24.53 9.49
CA GLU A 35 -0.41 -23.33 9.44
C GLU A 35 -1.11 -22.23 8.66
N TYR A 36 -0.92 -21.01 9.13
CA TYR A 36 -1.35 -19.79 8.44
C TYR A 36 -0.11 -19.03 7.99
N ARG A 37 -0.12 -18.57 6.74
CA ARG A 37 0.99 -17.85 6.12
C ARG A 37 0.46 -16.61 5.41
N SER A 38 1.24 -15.53 5.44
CA SER A 38 0.98 -14.36 4.61
C SER A 38 1.20 -14.69 3.12
N ALA A 39 0.76 -13.80 2.23
CA ALA A 39 1.02 -13.94 0.79
C ALA A 39 2.52 -13.99 0.44
N ALA A 40 3.37 -13.42 1.30
CA ALA A 40 4.83 -13.48 1.19
C ALA A 40 5.46 -14.72 1.86
N GLY A 41 4.64 -15.67 2.34
CA GLY A 41 5.09 -16.94 2.92
C GLY A 41 5.50 -16.89 4.40
N ARG A 42 5.40 -15.74 5.06
CA ARG A 42 5.72 -15.62 6.50
C ARG A 42 4.68 -16.35 7.33
N GLN A 43 5.13 -17.19 8.25
CA GLN A 43 4.25 -17.87 9.20
C GLN A 43 3.59 -16.85 10.14
N LEU A 44 2.28 -17.01 10.34
CA LEU A 44 1.48 -16.20 11.23
C LEU A 44 1.21 -16.97 12.52
N LYS A 45 1.43 -16.32 13.65
CA LYS A 45 0.99 -16.84 14.96
C LYS A 45 -0.53 -16.72 15.06
N ARG A 46 -1.15 -17.52 15.95
CA ARG A 46 -2.59 -17.47 16.23
C ARG A 46 -3.01 -16.09 16.74
N ILE A 47 -2.23 -15.55 17.68
CA ILE A 47 -2.34 -14.18 18.18
C ILE A 47 -0.94 -13.59 18.36
N TYR A 48 -0.85 -12.26 18.38
CA TYR A 48 0.35 -11.51 18.73
C TYR A 48 0.06 -10.70 19.99
N THR A 49 0.98 -10.70 20.94
CA THR A 49 0.89 -10.06 22.25
C THR A 49 2.08 -9.13 22.46
N ALA A 50 2.18 -8.49 23.64
CA ALA A 50 3.35 -7.68 23.97
C ALA A 50 4.65 -8.52 24.01
N LEU A 51 4.56 -9.84 24.24
CA LEU A 51 5.70 -10.77 24.20
C LEU A 51 6.38 -10.78 22.83
N ASP A 52 5.59 -10.63 21.76
CA ASP A 52 6.09 -10.59 20.37
C ASP A 52 6.82 -9.30 20.01
N THR A 53 6.72 -8.29 20.87
CA THR A 53 7.40 -7.00 20.74
C THR A 53 8.44 -6.76 21.83
N ALA A 54 8.65 -7.72 22.74
CA ALA A 54 9.53 -7.56 23.89
C ALA A 54 11.00 -7.29 23.49
N GLU A 55 11.43 -7.87 22.36
CA GLU A 55 12.78 -7.67 21.81
C GLU A 55 12.88 -6.47 20.85
N ALA A 56 11.76 -5.83 20.50
CA ALA A 56 11.77 -4.73 19.55
C ALA A 56 12.49 -3.51 20.16
N SER A 57 13.54 -3.02 19.49
CA SER A 57 14.26 -1.84 19.96
C SER A 57 13.40 -0.58 19.78
N ILE A 58 13.37 0.25 20.83
CA ILE A 58 12.71 1.56 20.78
C ILE A 58 13.34 2.44 19.69
N GLU A 59 14.63 2.27 19.42
CA GLU A 59 15.38 2.96 18.38
C GLU A 59 14.96 2.49 16.98
N GLU A 60 14.64 1.20 16.79
CA GLU A 60 14.14 0.66 15.51
C GLU A 60 12.71 1.13 15.20
N ILE A 61 11.86 1.28 16.23
CA ILE A 61 10.51 1.84 16.06
C ILE A 61 10.59 3.36 15.92
N GLY A 62 11.28 4.05 16.81
CA GLY A 62 11.56 5.49 16.75
C GLY A 62 10.33 6.40 16.78
N LEU A 63 10.51 7.60 16.21
CA LEU A 63 9.50 8.66 16.10
C LEU A 63 9.32 9.07 14.63
N PRO A 64 8.12 9.54 14.21
CA PRO A 64 7.92 10.02 12.85
C PRO A 64 8.86 11.19 12.55
N GLY A 65 9.42 11.23 11.34
CA GLY A 65 10.39 12.26 10.94
C GLY A 65 11.80 12.10 11.54
N ARG A 66 12.09 10.99 12.22
CA ARG A 66 13.41 10.67 12.76
C ARG A 66 13.85 9.31 12.24
N TYR A 67 15.11 9.16 11.86
CA TYR A 67 15.70 7.86 11.50
C TYR A 67 15.39 6.82 12.59
N PRO A 68 14.99 5.58 12.23
CA PRO A 68 14.95 4.98 10.89
C PRO A 68 13.64 5.22 10.11
N PHE A 69 12.81 6.17 10.52
CA PHE A 69 11.57 6.58 9.83
C PHE A 69 10.47 5.50 9.78
N THR A 70 10.58 4.46 10.60
CA THR A 70 9.58 3.37 10.71
C THR A 70 8.17 3.91 10.92
N ARG A 71 8.01 5.01 11.66
CA ARG A 71 6.70 5.66 11.93
C ARG A 71 6.28 6.72 10.92
N GLY A 72 7.05 6.88 9.85
CA GLY A 72 6.78 7.81 8.75
C GLY A 72 7.90 8.84 8.53
N PRO A 73 8.03 9.36 7.31
CA PRO A 73 9.11 10.26 6.92
C PRO A 73 8.98 11.70 7.46
N TYR A 74 7.78 12.12 7.91
CA TYR A 74 7.53 13.49 8.36
C TYR A 74 7.00 13.52 9.80
N PRO A 75 7.41 14.47 10.65
CA PRO A 75 7.02 14.48 12.06
C PRO A 75 5.51 14.75 12.31
N THR A 76 4.83 15.41 11.37
CA THR A 76 3.39 15.74 11.48
C THR A 76 2.50 14.87 10.60
N MET A 77 3.07 14.10 9.66
CA MET A 77 2.37 13.27 8.69
C MET A 77 1.08 13.94 8.18
N TYR A 78 -0.04 13.22 8.20
CA TYR A 78 -1.33 13.64 7.67
C TYR A 78 -2.08 14.62 8.59
N ARG A 79 -1.56 14.92 9.79
CA ARG A 79 -2.05 16.07 10.58
C ARG A 79 -1.51 17.39 10.01
N GLY A 80 -0.36 17.35 9.34
CA GLY A 80 0.22 18.52 8.66
C GLY A 80 -0.26 18.66 7.22
N ARG A 81 -0.14 17.59 6.42
CA ARG A 81 -0.61 17.56 5.04
C ARG A 81 -1.05 16.15 4.66
N ASN A 82 -2.26 16.01 4.12
CA ASN A 82 -2.74 14.74 3.57
C ASN A 82 -1.83 14.24 2.44
N TRP A 83 -1.86 12.93 2.18
CA TRP A 83 -1.21 12.37 1.00
C TRP A 83 -1.80 12.98 -0.29
N THR A 84 -1.03 12.94 -1.38
CA THR A 84 -1.56 13.33 -2.69
C THR A 84 -2.55 12.28 -3.16
N MET A 85 -3.81 12.67 -3.32
CA MET A 85 -4.79 11.86 -4.04
C MET A 85 -4.48 12.00 -5.52
N ARG A 86 -3.95 10.95 -6.15
CA ARG A 86 -3.37 11.00 -7.50
C ARG A 86 -3.85 9.81 -8.32
N GLN A 87 -5.00 9.95 -8.96
CA GLN A 87 -5.49 8.93 -9.88
C GLN A 87 -4.74 9.03 -11.20
N ILE A 88 -4.45 7.87 -11.76
CA ILE A 88 -3.94 7.73 -13.11
C ILE A 88 -5.04 8.12 -14.10
N ALA A 89 -4.64 8.87 -15.14
CA ALA A 89 -5.44 9.09 -16.33
C ALA A 89 -4.55 9.03 -17.57
N GLY A 90 -5.10 8.48 -18.64
CA GLY A 90 -4.42 8.29 -19.91
C GLY A 90 -5.32 7.47 -20.82
N PHE A 91 -5.75 8.06 -21.92
CA PHE A 91 -6.42 7.40 -23.03
C PHE A 91 -6.57 8.39 -24.20
N GLY A 92 -6.64 7.86 -25.42
CA GLY A 92 -6.84 8.65 -26.63
C GLY A 92 -5.74 9.69 -26.82
N THR A 93 -6.17 10.91 -27.15
CA THR A 93 -5.28 12.07 -27.40
C THR A 93 -5.00 12.87 -26.12
N GLY A 94 -4.04 13.80 -26.21
CA GLY A 94 -3.77 14.78 -25.15
C GLY A 94 -5.05 15.46 -24.64
N SER A 95 -5.89 15.95 -25.53
CA SER A 95 -7.17 16.59 -25.17
C SER A 95 -8.17 15.67 -24.48
N ASP A 96 -8.20 14.38 -24.78
CA ASP A 96 -9.11 13.43 -24.11
C ASP A 96 -8.67 13.16 -22.66
N THR A 97 -7.37 12.97 -22.49
CA THR A 97 -6.76 12.83 -21.17
C THR A 97 -6.84 14.13 -20.37
N ASN A 98 -6.75 15.31 -21.03
CA ASN A 98 -6.93 16.62 -20.42
C ASN A 98 -8.34 16.81 -19.83
N LYS A 99 -9.39 16.41 -20.57
CA LYS A 99 -10.77 16.39 -20.06
C LYS A 99 -10.87 15.55 -18.79
N ARG A 100 -10.21 14.39 -18.77
CA ARG A 100 -10.18 13.51 -17.60
C ARG A 100 -9.45 14.14 -16.42
N TYR A 101 -8.33 14.83 -16.64
CA TYR A 101 -7.65 15.57 -15.57
C TYR A 101 -8.54 16.62 -14.93
N LYS A 102 -9.21 17.45 -15.74
CA LYS A 102 -10.14 18.48 -15.24
C LYS A 102 -11.24 17.87 -14.38
N PHE A 103 -11.89 16.81 -14.89
CA PHE A 103 -12.90 16.07 -14.12
C PHE A 103 -12.36 15.55 -12.78
N LEU A 104 -11.15 14.96 -12.77
CA LEU A 104 -10.55 14.41 -11.56
C LEU A 104 -10.21 15.49 -10.54
N LEU A 105 -9.65 16.62 -10.99
CA LEU A 105 -9.35 17.78 -10.15
C LEU A 105 -10.63 18.35 -9.52
N GLU A 106 -11.69 18.52 -10.32
CA GLU A 106 -13.02 18.93 -9.83
C GLU A 106 -13.60 17.94 -8.82
N SER A 107 -13.26 16.65 -8.95
CA SER A 107 -13.66 15.58 -8.04
C SER A 107 -12.76 15.44 -6.79
N GLY A 108 -11.78 16.34 -6.60
CA GLY A 108 -10.94 16.38 -5.40
C GLY A 108 -9.57 15.70 -5.52
N GLN A 109 -9.14 15.32 -6.72
CA GLN A 109 -7.75 14.92 -6.97
C GLN A 109 -6.79 16.09 -6.67
N THR A 110 -5.62 15.80 -6.09
CA THR A 110 -4.63 16.82 -5.67
C THR A 110 -3.28 16.71 -6.37
N GLY A 111 -3.15 15.81 -7.34
CA GLY A 111 -2.00 15.73 -8.24
C GLY A 111 -2.33 14.92 -9.48
N LEU A 112 -1.72 15.24 -10.63
CA LEU A 112 -1.93 14.53 -11.90
C LEU A 112 -0.99 13.34 -12.05
N SER A 113 -1.45 12.26 -12.68
CA SER A 113 -0.62 11.13 -13.09
C SER A 113 -1.05 10.69 -14.47
N THR A 114 -0.07 10.54 -15.35
CA THR A 114 -0.26 10.21 -16.76
C THR A 114 0.22 8.79 -17.01
N ASP A 115 -0.64 7.96 -17.57
CA ASP A 115 -0.22 6.70 -18.20
C ASP A 115 -0.28 6.86 -19.72
N PHE A 116 0.71 6.31 -20.40
CA PHE A 116 0.90 6.46 -21.84
C PHE A 116 0.54 5.17 -22.57
N ASP A 117 0.21 5.29 -23.85
CA ASP A 117 -0.04 4.13 -24.68
C ASP A 117 1.25 3.33 -24.98
N MET A 118 1.08 2.12 -25.52
CA MET A 118 2.22 1.25 -25.83
C MET A 118 3.19 1.86 -26.87
N PRO A 119 2.74 2.51 -27.97
CA PRO A 119 3.63 3.23 -28.88
C PRO A 119 4.54 4.23 -28.17
N THR A 120 3.95 5.14 -27.37
CA THR A 120 4.70 6.17 -26.63
C THR A 120 5.67 5.53 -25.64
N LEU A 121 5.23 4.51 -24.89
CA LEU A 121 6.08 3.79 -23.93
C LEU A 121 7.27 3.06 -24.60
N MET A 122 7.07 2.58 -25.83
CA MET A 122 8.07 1.86 -26.61
C MET A 122 8.93 2.77 -27.49
N GLY A 123 8.63 4.08 -27.54
CA GLY A 123 9.37 5.06 -28.32
C GLY A 123 9.05 5.05 -29.82
N TYR A 124 7.82 4.70 -30.18
CA TYR A 124 7.31 4.77 -31.55
C TYR A 124 6.31 5.91 -31.70
N ASP A 125 6.41 6.67 -32.80
CA ASP A 125 5.35 7.55 -33.24
C ASP A 125 4.11 6.74 -33.63
N SER A 126 2.92 7.35 -33.52
CA SER A 126 1.63 6.69 -33.73
C SER A 126 1.42 6.16 -35.16
N ASP A 127 2.19 6.62 -36.15
CA ASP A 127 2.14 6.14 -37.54
C ASP A 127 3.12 4.98 -37.83
N HIS A 128 3.96 4.61 -36.86
CA HIS A 128 4.90 3.51 -37.01
C HIS A 128 4.15 2.18 -37.18
N PRO A 129 4.60 1.24 -38.03
CA PRO A 129 3.91 -0.04 -38.24
C PRO A 129 3.68 -0.86 -36.96
N MET A 130 4.56 -0.74 -35.96
CA MET A 130 4.41 -1.41 -34.66
C MET A 130 3.34 -0.77 -33.75
N ALA A 131 2.88 0.44 -34.06
CA ALA A 131 1.86 1.16 -33.29
C ALA A 131 0.42 0.78 -33.71
N HIS A 132 0.27 0.07 -34.82
CA HIS A 132 -1.03 -0.24 -35.40
C HIS A 132 -1.94 -0.99 -34.41
N GLY A 133 -3.05 -0.36 -34.04
CA GLY A 133 -4.05 -0.91 -33.12
C GLY A 133 -3.82 -0.60 -31.64
N GLU A 134 -2.72 0.07 -31.29
CA GLU A 134 -2.36 0.37 -29.90
C GLU A 134 -2.39 1.88 -29.55
N VAL A 135 -2.46 2.74 -30.56
CA VAL A 135 -2.50 4.22 -30.39
C VAL A 135 -3.68 4.64 -29.50
N GLY A 136 -3.36 5.30 -28.38
CA GLY A 136 -4.32 5.85 -27.43
C GLY A 136 -5.15 4.80 -26.67
N ARG A 137 -4.79 3.51 -26.73
CA ARG A 137 -5.63 2.41 -26.23
C ARG A 137 -5.46 2.15 -24.74
N GLU A 138 -4.22 2.00 -24.29
CA GLU A 138 -3.88 1.69 -22.89
C GLU A 138 -3.50 2.95 -22.09
N GLY A 139 -3.28 4.06 -22.79
CA GLY A 139 -2.90 5.35 -22.21
C GLY A 139 -3.03 6.46 -23.25
N VAL A 140 -2.50 7.64 -22.94
CA VAL A 140 -2.48 8.77 -23.89
C VAL A 140 -1.38 8.58 -24.94
N ALA A 141 -1.67 8.89 -26.20
CA ALA A 141 -0.69 8.97 -27.28
C ALA A 141 0.03 10.33 -27.26
N ILE A 142 1.36 10.34 -27.25
CA ILE A 142 2.19 11.55 -27.31
C ILE A 142 3.35 11.31 -28.28
N ASP A 143 3.26 11.90 -29.48
CA ASP A 143 4.32 11.83 -30.49
C ASP A 143 5.16 13.12 -30.48
N THR A 144 4.50 14.24 -30.21
CA THR A 144 5.05 15.59 -30.35
C THR A 144 4.81 16.46 -29.13
N LEU A 145 5.41 17.66 -29.12
CA LEU A 145 5.12 18.66 -28.10
C LEU A 145 3.66 19.12 -28.13
N ASP A 146 3.08 19.25 -29.34
CA ASP A 146 1.71 19.72 -29.52
C ASP A 146 0.70 18.79 -28.80
N ASP A 147 0.97 17.48 -28.75
CA ASP A 147 0.14 16.52 -28.03
C ASP A 147 0.20 16.73 -26.51
N MET A 148 1.34 17.19 -25.98
CA MET A 148 1.52 17.51 -24.57
C MET A 148 0.88 18.86 -24.20
N GLU A 149 0.77 19.79 -25.15
CA GLU A 149 0.11 21.08 -24.97
C GLU A 149 -1.44 20.99 -24.97
N ALA A 150 -1.99 19.92 -25.56
CA ALA A 150 -3.42 19.69 -25.80
C ALA A 150 -4.29 19.32 -24.56
#